data_AF-A0A1X0R3R2-F1
#
_entry.id   AF-A0A1X0R3R2-F1
#
_cell.length_a   1.000
_cell.length_b   1.000
_cell.length_c   1.000
_cell.angle_alpha   90.00
_cell.angle_beta   90.00
_cell.angle_gamma   90.00
#
_symmetry.space_group_name_H-M   'P 1'
#
loop_
_entity.id
_entity.type
_entity.pdbx_description
1 polymer ?
#
loop_
_entity_poly.entity_id
_entity_poly.type
_entity_poly.pdbx_seq_one_letter_code
_entity_poly.pdbx_strand_id
1 'polypeptide(L)'
;ALVVNQPLDFGLPSNVPEWFQPIQATIFNRFAHIESLIQENQQLRTALDAANQRIKALEANQFPLPTSTTPPAPTTPKSSDSSASKYATTTPPTASTNSLPKASPVSFASVAAKNKDTKPKITKTMSHKQKSMISRHKIQVIARSFTPVSETAGYQYIYLPRRYREPISSIRTKLRSLRIDNARILDVFYPTRRVVGLLLHNDYVPTVLDILTKAGII
;
A
#
# COMPACT_ATOMS: atom_id res chain seq x y z
N ALA A 1 -29.79 30.98 -31.00
CA ALA A 1 -29.87 29.86 -30.05
C ALA A 1 -29.96 28.57 -30.86
N LEU A 2 -28.99 27.66 -30.72
CA LEU A 2 -29.04 26.34 -31.35
C LEU A 2 -29.77 25.38 -30.41
N VAL A 3 -30.85 24.76 -30.88
CA VAL A 3 -31.66 23.84 -30.09
C VAL A 3 -30.98 22.46 -30.13
N VAL A 4 -30.09 22.21 -29.16
CA VAL A 4 -29.41 20.92 -28.98
C VAL A 4 -30.34 19.96 -28.21
N ASN A 5 -31.48 19.63 -28.83
CA ASN A 5 -32.49 18.70 -28.31
C ASN A 5 -33.02 17.77 -29.42
N GLN A 6 -32.20 17.46 -30.43
CA GLN A 6 -32.46 16.32 -31.30
C GLN A 6 -31.74 15.09 -30.71
N PRO A 7 -32.42 13.94 -30.57
CA PRO A 7 -31.70 12.69 -30.30
C PRO A 7 -30.72 12.44 -31.44
N LEU A 8 -29.50 12.04 -31.10
CA LEU A 8 -28.49 11.64 -32.08
C LEU A 8 -28.94 10.33 -32.76
N ASP A 9 -29.70 10.47 -33.84
CA ASP A 9 -30.00 9.36 -34.74
C ASP A 9 -28.73 9.02 -35.54
N PHE A 10 -28.10 7.91 -35.17
CA PHE A 10 -26.85 7.45 -35.78
C PHE A 10 -27.06 6.80 -37.16
N GLY A 11 -28.25 6.89 -37.76
CA GLY A 11 -28.53 6.36 -39.11
C GLY A 11 -28.39 4.84 -39.17
N LEU A 12 -28.70 4.15 -38.06
CA LEU A 12 -28.53 2.71 -37.93
C LEU A 12 -29.60 1.98 -38.77
N PRO A 13 -29.23 0.92 -39.51
CA PRO A 13 -30.23 0.09 -40.20
C PRO A 13 -31.20 -0.52 -39.18
N SER A 14 -32.46 -0.66 -39.56
CA SER A 14 -33.57 -1.09 -38.67
C SER A 14 -33.45 -2.51 -38.10
N ASN A 15 -32.38 -3.24 -38.44
CA ASN A 15 -32.05 -4.54 -37.90
C ASN A 15 -30.67 -4.48 -37.24
N VAL A 16 -30.67 -4.12 -35.96
CA VAL A 16 -29.47 -4.09 -35.12
C VAL A 16 -29.20 -5.51 -34.59
N PRO A 17 -28.01 -6.10 -34.83
CA PRO A 17 -27.68 -7.44 -34.33
C PRO A 17 -27.78 -7.54 -32.80
N GLU A 18 -28.30 -8.66 -32.30
CA GLU A 18 -28.54 -8.88 -30.85
C GLU A 18 -27.29 -8.71 -29.97
N TRP A 19 -26.10 -9.03 -30.49
CA TRP A 19 -24.84 -8.82 -29.76
C TRP A 19 -24.51 -7.34 -29.51
N PHE A 20 -25.11 -6.42 -30.26
CA PHE A 20 -24.87 -4.98 -30.18
C PHE A 20 -25.83 -4.26 -29.20
N GLN A 21 -26.99 -4.84 -28.90
CA GLN A 21 -27.95 -4.31 -27.91
C GLN A 21 -27.32 -4.00 -26.54
N PRO A 22 -26.55 -4.91 -25.88
CA PRO A 22 -25.89 -4.59 -24.61
C PRO A 22 -24.81 -3.51 -24.74
N ILE A 23 -24.19 -3.38 -25.92
CA ILE A 23 -23.19 -2.35 -26.20
C ILE A 23 -23.87 -0.97 -26.30
N GLN A 24 -25.00 -0.87 -27.01
CA GLN A 24 -25.81 0.36 -27.07
C GLN A 24 -26.29 0.79 -25.68
N ALA A 25 -26.89 -0.13 -24.91
CA ALA A 25 -27.33 0.17 -23.55
C ALA A 25 -26.17 0.68 -22.67
N THR A 26 -24.98 0.09 -22.81
CA THR A 26 -23.77 0.55 -22.11
C THR A 26 -23.35 1.96 -22.56
N ILE A 27 -23.40 2.26 -23.86
CA ILE A 27 -23.07 3.57 -24.42
C ILE A 27 -24.04 4.65 -23.89
N PHE A 28 -25.35 4.41 -23.94
CA PHE A 28 -26.36 5.36 -23.45
C PHE A 28 -26.24 5.59 -21.94
N ASN A 29 -26.07 4.53 -21.14
CA ASN A 29 -25.86 4.66 -19.69
C ASN A 29 -24.59 5.46 -19.35
N ARG A 30 -23.48 5.23 -20.07
CA ARG A 30 -22.25 6.00 -19.90
C ARG A 30 -22.42 7.46 -20.33
N PHE A 31 -23.19 7.73 -21.37
CA PHE A 31 -23.46 9.09 -21.85
C PHE A 31 -24.27 9.88 -20.81
N ALA A 32 -25.40 9.35 -20.34
CA ALA A 32 -26.22 9.96 -19.30
C ALA A 32 -25.44 10.23 -18.00
N HIS A 33 -24.52 9.32 -17.63
CA HIS A 33 -23.63 9.54 -16.49
C HIS A 33 -22.63 10.69 -16.71
N ILE A 34 -22.05 10.80 -17.91
CA ILE A 34 -21.16 11.92 -18.27
C ILE A 34 -21.92 13.25 -18.23
N GLU A 35 -23.14 13.32 -18.75
CA GLU A 35 -23.98 14.52 -18.69
C GLU A 35 -24.27 14.94 -17.24
N SER A 36 -24.61 13.97 -16.37
CA SER A 36 -24.80 14.21 -14.93
C SER A 36 -23.54 14.78 -14.27
N LEU A 37 -22.35 14.24 -14.58
CA LEU A 37 -21.08 14.74 -14.04
C LEU A 37 -20.73 16.15 -14.56
N ILE A 38 -21.10 16.47 -15.81
CA ILE A 38 -20.93 17.82 -16.36
C ILE A 38 -21.82 18.82 -15.62
N GLN A 39 -23.09 18.48 -15.37
CA GLN A 39 -24.02 19.31 -14.61
C GLN A 39 -23.55 19.53 -13.16
N GLU A 40 -23.10 18.47 -12.47
CA GLU A 40 -22.54 18.58 -11.12
C GLU A 40 -21.29 19.48 -11.10
N ASN A 41 -20.37 19.31 -12.06
CA ASN A 41 -19.19 20.18 -12.16
C ASN A 41 -19.55 21.65 -12.41
N GLN A 42 -20.60 21.93 -13.18
CA GLN A 42 -21.10 23.30 -13.36
C GLN A 42 -21.70 23.87 -12.06
N GLN A 43 -22.49 23.08 -11.34
CA GLN A 43 -23.07 23.47 -10.04
C GLN A 43 -22.00 23.71 -8.98
N LEU A 44 -20.97 22.87 -8.90
CA LEU A 44 -19.85 23.04 -7.98
C LEU A 44 -19.05 24.32 -8.28
N ARG A 45 -18.85 24.65 -9.55
CA ARG A 45 -18.20 25.90 -9.97
C ARG A 45 -19.00 27.13 -9.57
N THR A 46 -20.30 27.17 -9.85
CA THR A 46 -21.15 28.32 -9.46
C THR A 46 -21.28 28.45 -7.94
N ALA A 47 -21.35 27.35 -7.19
CA ALA A 47 -21.33 27.36 -5.74
C ALA A 47 -19.99 27.88 -5.17
N LEU A 48 -18.86 27.51 -5.77
CA LEU A 48 -17.53 27.99 -5.41
C LEU A 48 -17.38 29.50 -5.70
N ASP A 49 -17.85 29.97 -6.85
CA ASP A 49 -17.84 31.40 -7.19
C ASP A 49 -18.71 32.22 -6.22
N ALA A 50 -19.91 31.72 -5.89
CA ALA A 50 -20.79 32.36 -4.89
C ALA A 50 -20.16 32.37 -3.48
N ALA A 51 -19.49 31.29 -3.08
CA ALA A 51 -18.77 31.24 -1.81
C ALA A 51 -17.60 32.23 -1.77
N ASN A 52 -16.81 32.32 -2.85
CA ASN A 52 -15.70 33.27 -2.97
C ASN A 52 -16.19 34.73 -2.97
N GLN A 53 -17.31 35.04 -3.63
CA GLN A 53 -17.95 36.36 -3.57
C GLN A 53 -18.38 36.70 -2.14
N ARG A 54 -18.97 35.75 -1.41
CA ARG A 54 -19.37 35.93 0.00
C ARG A 54 -18.15 36.15 0.90
N ILE A 55 -17.07 35.39 0.73
CA ILE A 55 -15.80 35.59 1.45
C ILE A 55 -15.28 37.00 1.18
N LYS A 56 -15.13 37.38 -0.10
CA LYS A 56 -14.65 38.71 -0.50
C LYS A 56 -15.52 39.86 0.05
N ALA A 57 -16.83 39.68 0.15
CA ALA A 57 -17.73 40.68 0.74
C ALA A 57 -17.54 40.79 2.27
N LEU A 58 -17.30 39.67 2.97
CA LEU A 58 -17.01 39.67 4.40
C LEU A 58 -15.62 40.28 4.69
N GLU A 59 -14.62 39.99 3.86
CA GLU A 59 -13.29 40.59 3.91
C GLU A 59 -13.32 42.09 3.59
N ALA A 60 -14.10 42.53 2.59
CA ALA A 60 -14.25 43.96 2.27
C ALA A 60 -14.92 44.76 3.39
N ASN A 61 -15.82 44.13 4.16
CA ASN A 61 -16.42 44.71 5.36
C ASN A 61 -15.46 44.70 6.57
N GLN A 62 -14.24 44.18 6.43
CA GLN A 62 -13.22 44.05 7.48
C GLN A 62 -11.92 44.74 7.04
N PHE A 63 -11.85 46.06 7.20
CA PHE A 63 -10.70 46.88 6.77
C PHE A 63 -10.14 47.74 7.93
N PRO A 64 -8.81 47.92 8.06
CA PRO A 64 -7.75 46.92 7.96
C PRO A 64 -6.86 46.91 9.23
N LEU A 65 -6.00 45.91 9.41
CA LEU A 65 -4.83 46.02 10.30
C LEU A 65 -3.56 45.66 9.53
N PRO A 66 -2.49 46.47 9.59
CA PRO A 66 -1.38 46.38 8.65
C PRO A 66 -0.37 45.27 8.98
N THR A 67 0.42 44.94 7.97
CA THR A 67 1.58 44.04 8.01
C THR A 67 2.71 44.53 8.93
N SER A 68 3.19 43.71 9.87
CA SER A 68 4.60 43.69 10.30
C SER A 68 5.00 42.51 11.20
N THR A 69 5.93 41.69 10.70
CA THR A 69 7.18 41.24 11.37
C THR A 69 7.18 40.39 12.67
N THR A 70 8.00 39.33 12.63
CA THR A 70 8.35 38.35 13.69
C THR A 70 9.39 38.89 14.73
N PRO A 71 9.87 38.09 15.71
CA PRO A 71 9.54 38.07 17.17
C PRO A 71 10.58 38.85 18.04
N PRO A 72 10.58 38.82 19.41
CA PRO A 72 11.00 37.65 20.24
C PRO A 72 10.31 37.48 21.63
N ALA A 73 10.61 36.38 22.33
CA ALA A 73 10.36 36.20 23.79
C ALA A 73 11.47 36.84 24.64
N PRO A 74 11.31 37.07 25.98
CA PRO A 74 11.91 36.10 26.92
C PRO A 74 11.37 36.03 28.39
N THR A 75 11.77 34.92 29.07
CA THR A 75 12.19 34.76 30.50
C THR A 75 11.23 34.69 31.72
N THR A 76 11.65 33.80 32.64
CA THR A 76 11.11 33.36 33.95
C THR A 76 11.78 34.08 35.15
N PRO A 77 11.32 33.87 36.41
CA PRO A 77 12.05 33.00 37.39
C PRO A 77 11.11 32.12 38.27
N LYS A 78 11.47 30.88 38.71
CA LYS A 78 12.37 30.40 39.81
C LYS A 78 11.78 30.66 41.24
N SER A 79 11.78 29.79 42.25
CA SER A 79 12.62 28.64 42.71
C SER A 79 11.76 27.45 43.25
N SER A 80 12.25 26.26 43.66
CA SER A 80 13.08 25.95 44.85
C SER A 80 13.67 24.52 44.85
N ASP A 81 14.85 24.41 45.48
CA ASP A 81 15.72 23.26 45.82
C ASP A 81 15.04 22.17 46.69
N SER A 82 15.55 20.96 47.02
CA SER A 82 16.82 20.18 46.86
C SER A 82 16.47 18.68 47.12
N SER A 83 17.22 17.60 46.80
CA SER A 83 18.47 17.16 47.47
C SER A 83 18.95 15.75 47.00
N ALA A 84 20.26 15.60 46.79
CA ALA A 84 21.16 14.42 46.86
C ALA A 84 20.69 12.93 46.70
N SER A 85 21.09 12.34 45.57
CA SER A 85 22.01 11.18 45.41
C SER A 85 22.09 9.99 46.40
N LYS A 86 22.00 8.76 45.84
CA LYS A 86 22.73 7.47 46.11
C LYS A 86 21.86 6.31 45.56
N TYR A 87 22.31 5.28 44.83
CA TYR A 87 23.62 4.66 44.63
C TYR A 87 23.87 4.33 43.14
N ALA A 88 25.11 3.99 42.77
CA ALA A 88 25.54 3.81 41.38
C ALA A 88 26.30 2.49 41.13
N THR A 89 26.20 1.98 39.88
CA THR A 89 27.14 1.02 39.22
C THR A 89 27.19 -0.40 39.87
N THR A 90 27.42 -1.53 39.18
CA THR A 90 28.25 -1.80 37.99
C THR A 90 27.70 -2.86 37.01
N THR A 91 28.07 -2.70 35.74
CA THR A 91 28.02 -3.64 34.59
C THR A 91 29.37 -4.39 34.43
N PRO A 92 29.64 -5.21 33.37
CA PRO A 92 28.89 -6.29 32.69
C PRO A 92 29.76 -7.60 32.74
N PRO A 93 30.26 -8.30 31.67
CA PRO A 93 29.70 -8.77 30.38
C PRO A 93 30.00 -10.28 30.02
N THR A 94 29.63 -10.70 28.80
CA THR A 94 30.36 -11.62 27.86
C THR A 94 30.30 -13.17 27.97
N ALA A 95 29.73 -13.77 26.90
CA ALA A 95 30.08 -15.06 26.22
C ALA A 95 29.97 -16.42 26.95
N SER A 96 29.99 -17.59 26.28
CA SER A 96 29.49 -18.08 24.95
C SER A 96 29.67 -19.61 24.87
N THR A 97 29.00 -20.26 23.91
CA THR A 97 29.41 -21.51 23.22
C THR A 97 29.12 -22.88 23.84
N ASN A 98 28.35 -23.64 23.06
CA ASN A 98 28.11 -25.09 22.99
C ASN A 98 29.21 -26.05 23.52
N SER A 99 28.75 -27.21 24.04
CA SER A 99 29.29 -28.50 23.60
C SER A 99 28.23 -29.63 23.70
N LEU A 100 28.35 -30.62 22.83
CA LEU A 100 27.59 -31.89 22.82
C LEU A 100 28.62 -33.02 22.70
N PRO A 101 28.53 -34.09 23.51
CA PRO A 101 28.50 -35.41 22.85
C PRO A 101 27.64 -36.49 23.57
N LYS A 102 26.72 -37.08 22.78
CA LYS A 102 26.49 -38.52 22.58
C LYS A 102 26.96 -39.53 23.67
N ALA A 103 26.02 -40.30 24.25
CA ALA A 103 25.97 -41.79 24.18
C ALA A 103 24.86 -42.46 25.04
N SER A 104 24.45 -43.66 24.62
CA SER A 104 23.63 -44.70 25.29
C SER A 104 22.10 -44.48 25.46
N PRO A 105 21.26 -45.49 25.11
CA PRO A 105 19.83 -45.48 25.42
C PRO A 105 19.55 -46.07 26.82
N VAL A 106 19.11 -45.24 27.76
CA VAL A 106 18.62 -45.69 29.06
C VAL A 106 17.22 -46.31 28.92
N SER A 107 17.06 -47.54 29.43
CA SER A 107 15.79 -48.29 29.37
C SER A 107 14.67 -47.58 30.14
N PHE A 108 13.46 -47.60 29.57
CA PHE A 108 12.26 -46.92 30.11
C PHE A 108 11.95 -47.27 31.57
N ALA A 109 12.29 -48.47 32.03
CA ALA A 109 12.08 -48.91 33.41
C ALA A 109 12.80 -48.03 34.46
N SER A 110 14.00 -47.53 34.15
CA SER A 110 14.80 -46.74 35.09
C SER A 110 14.27 -45.31 35.31
N VAL A 111 13.48 -44.78 34.38
CA VAL A 111 12.86 -43.45 34.52
C VAL A 111 11.62 -43.52 35.43
N ALA A 112 10.83 -44.59 35.33
CA ALA A 112 9.61 -44.77 36.11
C ALA A 112 9.87 -44.92 37.63
N ALA A 113 11.00 -45.50 38.03
CA ALA A 113 11.33 -45.75 39.42
C ALA A 113 11.73 -44.49 40.22
N LYS A 114 12.13 -43.39 39.56
CA LYS A 114 12.69 -42.19 40.22
C LYS A 114 11.63 -41.24 40.81
N ASN A 115 10.36 -41.39 40.45
CA ASN A 115 9.31 -40.38 40.67
C ASN A 115 8.38 -40.68 41.86
N LYS A 116 8.78 -41.50 42.83
CA LYS A 116 7.91 -41.84 43.99
C LYS A 116 7.96 -40.86 45.16
N ASP A 117 9.03 -40.08 45.31
CA ASP A 117 9.23 -39.18 46.45
C ASP A 117 9.41 -37.72 46.02
N THR A 118 8.33 -37.06 45.57
CA THR A 118 8.32 -35.58 45.47
C THR A 118 6.92 -35.03 45.70
N LYS A 119 6.78 -34.17 46.72
CA LYS A 119 5.52 -33.48 47.06
C LYS A 119 4.98 -32.68 45.85
N PRO A 120 3.66 -32.53 45.68
CA PRO A 120 3.08 -31.84 44.53
C PRO A 120 3.53 -30.38 44.50
N LYS A 121 4.43 -30.06 43.56
CA LYS A 121 4.87 -28.70 43.29
C LYS A 121 3.69 -27.94 42.70
N ILE A 122 3.20 -26.93 43.40
CA ILE A 122 2.09 -26.07 42.96
C ILE A 122 2.35 -25.64 41.52
N THR A 123 1.55 -26.17 40.60
CA THR A 123 1.57 -25.78 39.20
C THR A 123 1.13 -24.33 39.14
N LYS A 124 2.06 -23.44 38.80
CA LYS A 124 1.72 -22.06 38.45
C LYS A 124 0.71 -22.15 37.31
N THR A 125 -0.55 -21.83 37.60
CA THR A 125 -1.58 -21.70 36.58
C THR A 125 -1.06 -20.74 35.54
N MET A 126 -1.01 -21.18 34.28
CA MET A 126 -0.64 -20.28 33.19
C MET A 126 -1.75 -19.25 33.09
N SER A 127 -1.52 -18.07 33.68
CA SER A 127 -2.35 -16.90 33.43
C SER A 127 -2.45 -16.76 31.92
N HIS A 128 -3.66 -16.91 31.39
CA HIS A 128 -3.95 -16.65 29.98
C HIS A 128 -3.63 -15.18 29.75
N LYS A 129 -2.43 -14.91 29.25
CA LYS A 129 -1.92 -13.57 29.02
C LYS A 129 -2.78 -12.93 27.94
N GLN A 130 -3.81 -12.21 28.38
CA GLN A 130 -4.72 -11.42 27.56
C GLN A 130 -3.89 -10.71 26.50
N LYS A 131 -4.17 -10.98 25.21
CA LYS A 131 -3.42 -10.36 24.12
C LYS A 131 -3.69 -8.85 24.20
N SER A 132 -2.71 -8.11 24.69
CA SER A 132 -2.80 -6.66 24.85
C SER A 132 -3.22 -6.04 23.52
N MET A 133 -4.36 -5.35 23.54
CA MET A 133 -4.90 -4.67 22.36
C MET A 133 -3.85 -3.72 21.79
N ILE A 134 -3.67 -3.74 20.47
CA ILE A 134 -2.65 -2.92 19.80
C ILE A 134 -3.01 -1.44 20.03
N SER A 135 -2.16 -0.73 20.79
CA SER A 135 -2.35 0.69 21.10
C SER A 135 -2.52 1.53 19.83
N ARG A 136 -3.39 2.56 19.89
CA ARG A 136 -3.65 3.49 18.78
C ARG A 136 -2.37 4.06 18.17
N HIS A 137 -1.35 4.35 18.97
CA HIS A 137 -0.06 4.82 18.47
C HIS A 137 0.64 3.78 17.56
N LYS A 138 0.58 2.49 17.89
CA LYS A 138 1.13 1.44 17.02
C LYS A 138 0.36 1.35 15.71
N ILE A 139 -0.97 1.46 15.76
CA ILE A 139 -1.82 1.51 14.56
C ILE A 139 -1.45 2.72 13.70
N GLN A 140 -1.24 3.90 14.28
CA GLN A 140 -0.87 5.11 13.54
C GLN A 140 0.55 5.03 12.93
N VAL A 141 1.52 4.41 13.61
CA VAL A 141 2.85 4.15 13.04
C VAL A 141 2.76 3.17 11.86
N ILE A 142 1.95 2.12 11.99
CA ILE A 142 1.68 1.18 10.89
C ILE A 142 0.98 1.89 9.73
N ALA A 143 -0.04 2.72 9.99
CA ALA A 143 -0.73 3.50 8.97
C ALA A 143 0.22 4.42 8.17
N ARG A 144 1.19 5.06 8.84
CA ARG A 144 2.23 5.88 8.18
C ARG A 144 3.19 5.09 7.28
N SER A 145 3.26 3.76 7.42
CA SER A 145 4.07 2.91 6.53
C SER A 145 3.38 2.61 5.20
N PHE A 146 2.06 2.83 5.11
CA PHE A 146 1.30 2.73 3.86
C PHE A 146 1.17 4.12 3.23
N THR A 147 1.90 4.37 2.14
CA THR A 147 1.67 5.53 1.29
C THR A 147 0.39 5.33 0.46
N PRO A 148 -0.33 6.41 0.09
CA PRO A 148 -1.39 6.30 -0.90
C PRO A 148 -0.85 5.69 -2.20
N VAL A 149 -1.66 4.87 -2.86
CA VAL A 149 -1.30 4.24 -4.14
C VAL A 149 -1.27 5.31 -5.24
N SER A 150 -0.39 5.16 -6.23
CA SER A 150 -0.38 6.02 -7.42
C SER A 150 -1.76 6.05 -8.09
N GLU A 151 -2.13 7.17 -8.71
CA GLU A 151 -3.39 7.31 -9.46
C GLU A 151 -3.50 6.28 -10.60
N THR A 152 -2.36 5.84 -11.12
CA THR A 152 -2.17 4.76 -12.08
C THR A 152 -2.26 3.35 -11.46
N ALA A 153 -3.01 3.19 -10.36
CA ALA A 153 -3.23 1.93 -9.62
C ALA A 153 -3.79 0.81 -10.51
N GLY A 154 -2.89 0.04 -11.13
CA GLY A 154 -3.26 -0.95 -12.12
C GLY A 154 -2.07 -1.75 -12.62
N TYR A 155 -2.37 -2.78 -13.39
CA TYR A 155 -1.39 -3.71 -13.91
C TYR A 155 -1.58 -3.91 -15.42
N GLN A 156 -0.46 -3.99 -16.13
CA GLN A 156 -0.42 -4.22 -17.57
C GLN A 156 0.30 -5.53 -17.89
N TYR A 157 -0.18 -6.21 -18.92
CA TYR A 157 0.50 -7.35 -19.52
C TYR A 157 1.49 -6.89 -20.59
N ILE A 158 2.76 -7.29 -20.46
CA ILE A 158 3.77 -7.17 -21.53
C ILE A 158 3.99 -8.57 -22.11
N TYR A 159 3.91 -8.68 -23.43
CA TYR A 159 4.12 -9.93 -24.15
C TYR A 159 5.48 -9.92 -24.85
N LEU A 160 6.29 -10.94 -24.57
CA LEU A 160 7.65 -11.10 -25.08
C LEU A 160 7.73 -12.30 -26.02
N PRO A 161 8.18 -12.13 -27.28
CA PRO A 161 8.33 -13.24 -28.22
C PRO A 161 9.46 -14.18 -27.79
N ARG A 162 9.29 -15.48 -28.02
CA ARG A 162 10.25 -16.49 -27.57
C ARG A 162 10.24 -17.77 -28.40
N ARG A 163 11.39 -18.44 -28.49
CA ARG A 163 11.52 -19.68 -29.28
C ARG A 163 10.77 -20.87 -28.67
N TYR A 164 10.76 -21.00 -27.34
CA TYR A 164 10.10 -22.09 -26.61
C TYR A 164 9.72 -21.68 -25.17
N ARG A 165 8.82 -22.45 -24.56
CA ARG A 165 8.43 -22.32 -23.14
C ARG A 165 9.54 -22.83 -22.23
N GLU A 166 9.98 -22.00 -21.29
CA GLU A 166 10.89 -22.39 -20.20
C GLU A 166 10.14 -22.54 -18.88
N PRO A 167 10.72 -23.20 -17.86
CA PRO A 167 10.21 -23.05 -16.50
C PRO A 167 10.27 -21.59 -16.06
N ILE A 168 9.28 -21.18 -15.24
CA ILE A 168 9.15 -19.80 -14.75
C ILE A 168 10.38 -19.34 -13.96
N SER A 169 11.06 -20.26 -13.27
CA SER A 169 12.33 -20.01 -12.59
C SER A 169 13.41 -19.50 -13.54
N SER A 170 13.60 -20.15 -14.71
CA SER A 170 14.57 -19.71 -15.72
C SER A 170 14.23 -18.35 -16.33
N ILE A 171 12.94 -18.03 -16.53
CA ILE A 171 12.52 -16.68 -16.92
C ILE A 171 12.91 -15.67 -15.84
N ARG A 172 12.52 -15.90 -14.59
CA ARG A 172 12.81 -14.97 -13.48
C ARG A 172 14.32 -14.77 -13.29
N THR A 173 15.14 -15.80 -13.48
CA THR A 173 16.61 -15.65 -13.51
C THR A 173 17.09 -14.76 -14.66
N LYS A 174 16.58 -14.97 -15.90
CA LYS A 174 16.96 -14.14 -17.07
C LYS A 174 16.50 -12.68 -16.94
N LEU A 175 15.31 -12.43 -16.39
CA LEU A 175 14.84 -11.07 -16.09
C LEU A 175 15.73 -10.38 -15.03
N ARG A 176 16.20 -11.12 -14.01
CA ARG A 176 17.19 -10.61 -13.05
C ARG A 176 18.52 -10.28 -13.72
N SER A 177 18.98 -11.10 -14.67
CA SER A 177 20.19 -10.80 -15.47
C SER A 177 20.04 -9.52 -16.31
N LEU A 178 18.84 -9.26 -16.83
CA LEU A 178 18.48 -8.01 -17.52
C LEU A 178 18.26 -6.81 -16.56
N ARG A 179 18.57 -6.94 -15.26
CA ARG A 179 18.34 -5.91 -14.22
C ARG A 179 16.87 -5.51 -14.02
N ILE A 180 15.93 -6.40 -14.36
CA ILE A 180 14.51 -6.23 -14.06
C ILE A 180 14.20 -6.79 -12.66
N ASP A 181 13.52 -6.00 -11.83
CA ASP A 181 13.14 -6.36 -10.47
C ASP A 181 12.03 -7.41 -10.46
N ASN A 182 12.40 -8.66 -10.15
CA ASN A 182 11.43 -9.75 -9.99
C ASN A 182 10.32 -9.48 -8.96
N ALA A 183 10.56 -8.62 -7.97
CA ALA A 183 9.57 -8.23 -6.97
C ALA A 183 8.46 -7.32 -7.53
N ARG A 184 8.70 -6.64 -8.67
CA ARG A 184 7.74 -5.78 -9.36
C ARG A 184 6.96 -6.52 -10.46
N ILE A 185 7.35 -7.75 -10.77
CA ILE A 185 6.65 -8.66 -11.69
C ILE A 185 5.73 -9.57 -10.87
N LEU A 186 4.43 -9.28 -10.92
CA LEU A 186 3.40 -9.99 -10.17
C LEU A 186 3.30 -11.45 -10.63
N ASP A 187 3.23 -11.68 -11.95
CA ASP A 187 3.17 -13.03 -12.53
C ASP A 187 3.92 -13.16 -13.86
N VAL A 188 4.27 -14.41 -14.19
CA VAL A 188 4.94 -14.84 -15.42
C VAL A 188 4.20 -16.07 -15.97
N PHE A 189 3.43 -15.88 -17.02
CA PHE A 189 2.60 -16.92 -17.63
C PHE A 189 2.90 -17.10 -19.13
N TYR A 190 2.27 -18.09 -19.73
CA TYR A 190 2.48 -18.47 -21.13
C TYR A 190 1.14 -18.54 -21.86
N PRO A 191 0.69 -17.45 -22.51
CA PRO A 191 -0.53 -17.50 -23.33
C PRO A 191 -0.38 -18.44 -24.53
N THR A 192 0.83 -18.56 -25.07
CA THR A 192 1.13 -19.37 -26.27
C THR A 192 2.54 -19.98 -26.16
N ARG A 193 2.81 -21.09 -26.86
CA ARG A 193 4.11 -21.82 -26.83
C ARG A 193 5.35 -20.98 -27.19
N ARG A 194 5.16 -19.81 -27.81
CA ARG A 194 6.21 -18.87 -28.28
C ARG A 194 6.10 -17.46 -27.69
N VAL A 195 5.33 -17.27 -26.63
CA VAL A 195 5.13 -15.95 -26.00
C VAL A 195 5.18 -16.10 -24.48
N VAL A 196 5.95 -15.24 -23.81
CA VAL A 196 5.91 -15.05 -22.36
C VAL A 196 5.04 -13.84 -22.07
N GLY A 197 4.03 -13.98 -21.22
CA GLY A 197 3.31 -12.86 -20.63
C GLY A 197 3.90 -12.50 -19.28
N LEU A 198 4.22 -11.23 -19.07
CA LEU A 198 4.62 -10.66 -17.78
C LEU A 198 3.50 -9.73 -17.29
N LEU A 199 3.14 -9.83 -16.01
CA LEU A 199 2.19 -8.91 -15.37
C LEU A 199 2.96 -7.94 -14.46
N LEU A 200 2.90 -6.65 -14.75
CA LEU A 200 3.66 -5.60 -14.04
C LEU A 200 2.74 -4.45 -13.63
N HIS A 201 3.11 -3.73 -12.56
CA HIS A 201 2.42 -2.49 -12.19
C HIS A 201 2.71 -1.39 -13.22
N ASN A 202 1.71 -0.57 -13.53
CA ASN A 202 1.78 0.47 -14.57
C ASN A 202 3.01 1.38 -14.43
N ASP A 203 3.29 1.86 -13.20
CA ASP A 203 4.44 2.74 -12.90
C ASP A 203 5.81 2.13 -13.26
N TYR A 204 5.91 0.80 -13.37
CA TYR A 204 7.15 0.10 -13.68
C TYR A 204 7.26 -0.33 -15.16
N VAL A 205 6.15 -0.30 -15.90
CA VAL A 205 6.12 -0.56 -17.35
C VAL A 205 7.14 0.29 -18.13
N PRO A 206 7.23 1.64 -17.98
CA PRO A 206 8.17 2.42 -18.79
C PRO A 206 9.63 2.05 -18.55
N THR A 207 10.01 1.76 -17.30
CA THR A 207 11.36 1.30 -16.94
C THR A 207 11.68 -0.06 -17.58
N VAL A 208 10.70 -0.98 -17.62
CA VAL A 208 10.90 -2.31 -18.21
C VAL A 208 10.96 -2.23 -19.73
N LEU A 209 10.15 -1.40 -20.38
CA LEU A 209 10.23 -1.18 -21.83
C LEU A 209 11.60 -0.60 -22.23
N ASP A 210 12.10 0.43 -21.52
CA ASP A 210 13.43 1.00 -21.74
C ASP A 210 14.55 -0.05 -21.63
N ILE A 211 14.51 -0.90 -20.60
CA ILE A 211 15.46 -2.02 -20.43
C ILE A 211 15.37 -3.03 -21.58
N LEU A 212 14.16 -3.38 -22.03
CA LEU A 212 13.93 -4.37 -23.09
C LEU A 212 14.37 -3.85 -24.47
N THR A 213 14.13 -2.58 -24.77
CA THR A 213 14.59 -1.93 -26.01
C THR A 213 16.11 -1.74 -26.00
N LYS A 214 16.71 -1.36 -24.86
CA LYS A 214 18.18 -1.37 -24.69
C LYS A 214 18.81 -2.76 -24.87
N ALA A 215 18.06 -3.82 -24.58
CA ALA A 215 18.47 -5.20 -24.80
C ALA A 215 18.16 -5.73 -26.23
N GLY A 216 17.53 -4.93 -27.10
CA GLY A 216 17.15 -5.33 -28.46
C GLY A 216 16.06 -6.42 -28.52
N ILE A 217 15.19 -6.48 -27.50
CA ILE A 217 14.11 -7.49 -27.39
C ILE A 217 12.78 -6.96 -27.94
N ILE A 218 12.58 -5.64 -27.88
CA ILE A 218 11.41 -4.88 -28.38
C ILE A 218 11.93 -3.65 -29.13
#